data_AF-A0A6J5XQQ8-F1
#
_entry.id   AF-A0A6J5XQQ8-F1
#
_cell.length_a   1.000
_cell.length_b   1.000
_cell.length_c   1.000
_cell.angle_alpha   90.00
_cell.angle_beta   90.00
_cell.angle_gamma   90.00
#
_symmetry.space_group_name_H-M   'P 1'
#
loop_
_entity.id
_entity.type
_entity.pdbx_description
1 polymer ?
#
loop_
_entity_poly.entity_id
_entity_poly.type
_entity_poly.pdbx_seq_one_letter_code
_entity_poly.pdbx_strand_id
1 'polypeptide(L)'
;MVYITQSAGRLLRALFEIVLKRGWAQLAEKALNLCKMVNKKMWSVQTPLRQFNGITNDILMKLEKKDLAWDRYYDLSSQELGELIRMPRMGRALHKFIHQFPKLNLAAHVQPITRTVLRVELTITPDFQWEDKVHGYVEPFWVIVEDNDGEYVLHHEYFLLKKQYIDEDHTLNFTVPIYEPLPPQYFIRVVSDRWLGSQTVLPVSFRHLILPEKYPPPTELLDLQPLPVTALRNPLYEALYQDFKHFNPVQTQVFTVLYNSDDNVLVAAPTGSGKTICAEFAVLRNHQKGSDSVMRVVYIAPIEALAKERYRDWEKKFGKGLKLRVELLTGETGTDAKLLEKGQIIISTPEKWDALSRRWKQRKPVQQVSLFIIDELHLIGGQGGPILEVIVSRMRYIASLSENKIRIVALSTSLANAKDLGEWIGASSHGLFNFPPGVRPVPLEIHIQGVDLANFEARMQAMAKPTYTAIVQHAKNGKPALVYVPTRKHVRLTAIDLMTYSTADGGEKSSFLLRPVEDIEPFVERISDEILRGTLRNGVGYLHEGLTSLDQEVVSQLFEAGWIQACVMSSSMCWDDGSCQSTPAR
;
A
#
# COMPACT_ATOMS: atom_id res chain seq x y z
N MET A 1 -26.27 44.97 0.97
CA MET A 1 -26.45 43.80 1.86
C MET A 1 -26.60 42.49 1.09
N VAL A 2 -27.63 42.33 0.23
CA VAL A 2 -27.89 41.06 -0.50
C VAL A 2 -26.70 40.60 -1.36
N TYR A 3 -26.11 41.49 -2.15
CA TYR A 3 -24.92 41.18 -2.97
C TYR A 3 -23.72 40.68 -2.15
N ILE A 4 -23.47 41.29 -0.99
CA ILE A 4 -22.39 40.90 -0.07
C ILE A 4 -22.65 39.49 0.46
N THR A 5 -23.86 39.21 0.93
CA THR A 5 -24.19 37.88 1.48
C THR A 5 -24.15 36.77 0.44
N GLN A 6 -24.50 37.04 -0.83
CA GLN A 6 -24.44 36.07 -1.92
C GLN A 6 -22.99 35.72 -2.30
N SER A 7 -22.08 36.70 -2.26
CA SER A 7 -20.66 36.44 -2.52
C SER A 7 -19.88 35.95 -1.30
N ALA A 8 -20.33 36.27 -0.08
CA ALA A 8 -19.61 35.95 1.14
C ALA A 8 -19.38 34.45 1.32
N GLY A 9 -20.37 33.60 1.01
CA GLY A 9 -20.24 32.14 1.15
C GLY A 9 -19.04 31.56 0.37
N ARG A 10 -18.91 31.91 -0.92
CA ARG A 10 -17.79 31.43 -1.77
C ARG A 10 -16.44 32.03 -1.37
N LEU A 11 -16.42 33.30 -0.96
CA LEU A 11 -15.18 33.98 -0.56
C LEU A 11 -14.64 33.42 0.76
N LEU A 12 -15.52 33.21 1.74
CA LEU A 12 -15.16 32.60 3.01
C LEU A 12 -14.77 31.14 2.84
N ARG A 13 -15.44 30.42 1.93
CA ARG A 13 -15.04 29.06 1.62
C ARG A 13 -13.63 29.00 1.02
N ALA A 14 -13.32 29.88 0.06
CA ALA A 14 -11.97 29.98 -0.48
C ALA A 14 -10.94 30.32 0.59
N LEU A 15 -11.27 31.22 1.53
CA LEU A 15 -10.41 31.54 2.66
C LEU A 15 -10.16 30.31 3.54
N PHE A 16 -11.20 29.56 3.89
CA PHE A 16 -11.07 28.32 4.65
C PHE A 16 -10.16 27.32 3.96
N GLU A 17 -10.34 27.05 2.67
CA GLU A 17 -9.52 26.11 1.91
C GLU A 17 -8.04 26.54 1.86
N ILE A 18 -7.76 27.84 1.65
CA ILE A 18 -6.39 28.37 1.66
C ILE A 18 -5.73 28.17 3.03
N VAL A 19 -6.46 28.50 4.09
CA VAL A 19 -5.95 28.44 5.47
C VAL A 19 -5.73 26.99 5.91
N LEU A 20 -6.64 26.08 5.55
CA LEU A 20 -6.52 24.65 5.82
C LEU A 20 -5.31 24.06 5.09
N LYS A 21 -5.11 24.38 3.80
CA LYS A 21 -3.94 23.93 3.04
C LYS A 21 -2.61 24.49 3.55
N ARG A 22 -2.62 25.69 4.14
CA ARG A 22 -1.44 26.26 4.81
C ARG A 22 -1.18 25.64 6.19
N GLY A 23 -2.12 24.88 6.72
CA GLY A 23 -1.99 24.18 7.99
C GLY A 23 -2.19 25.05 9.22
N TRP A 24 -2.94 26.15 9.14
CA TRP A 24 -3.19 27.04 10.29
C TRP A 24 -4.49 26.67 11.00
N ALA A 25 -4.40 25.89 12.09
CA ALA A 25 -5.55 25.24 12.73
C ALA A 25 -6.57 26.25 13.29
N GLN A 26 -6.17 27.17 14.19
CA GLN A 26 -7.09 28.15 14.78
C GLN A 26 -7.79 29.02 13.74
N LEU A 27 -7.07 29.43 12.69
CA LEU A 27 -7.64 30.26 11.64
C LEU A 27 -8.58 29.44 10.75
N ALA A 28 -8.27 28.16 10.49
CA ALA A 28 -9.14 27.27 9.73
C ALA A 28 -10.47 27.06 10.47
N GLU A 29 -10.44 26.84 11.79
CA GLU A 29 -11.63 26.74 12.64
C GLU A 29 -12.48 28.02 12.55
N LYS A 30 -11.86 29.19 12.73
CA LYS A 30 -12.55 30.48 12.65
C LYS A 30 -13.16 30.71 11.25
N ALA A 31 -12.41 30.40 10.19
CA ALA A 31 -12.87 30.55 8.81
C ALA A 31 -14.05 29.60 8.50
N LEU A 32 -13.98 28.34 8.94
CA LEU A 32 -15.07 27.37 8.77
C LEU A 32 -16.32 27.79 9.54
N ASN A 33 -16.16 28.23 10.79
CA ASN A 33 -17.27 28.75 11.57
C ASN A 33 -17.89 29.99 10.91
N LEU A 34 -17.09 30.90 10.36
CA LEU A 34 -17.60 32.06 9.64
C LEU A 34 -18.37 31.67 8.36
N CYS A 35 -17.91 30.64 7.62
CA CYS A 35 -18.66 30.08 6.50
C CYS A 35 -20.05 29.60 6.94
N LYS A 36 -20.11 28.82 8.01
CA LYS A 36 -21.37 28.29 8.56
C LYS A 36 -22.28 29.41 9.07
N MET A 37 -21.74 30.40 9.78
CA MET A 37 -22.49 31.54 10.30
C MET A 37 -23.16 32.35 9.18
N VAL A 38 -22.43 32.58 8.07
CA VAL A 38 -23.00 33.25 6.88
C VAL A 38 -24.08 32.40 6.21
N ASN A 39 -23.83 31.10 6.03
CA ASN A 39 -24.79 30.20 5.39
C ASN A 39 -26.08 30.02 6.21
N LYS A 40 -25.95 29.90 7.53
CA LYS A 40 -27.08 29.69 8.46
C LYS A 40 -27.69 31.01 8.96
N LYS A 41 -27.08 32.16 8.66
CA LYS A 41 -27.49 33.50 9.11
C LYS A 41 -27.66 33.59 10.63
N MET A 42 -26.73 32.98 11.37
CA MET A 42 -26.71 32.95 12.83
C MET A 42 -25.27 33.01 13.33
N TRP A 43 -25.09 33.43 14.59
CA TRP A 43 -23.79 33.45 15.25
C TRP A 43 -23.52 32.16 16.02
N SER A 44 -22.26 31.82 16.25
CA SER A 44 -21.83 30.62 17.00
C SER A 44 -22.25 30.61 18.46
N VAL A 45 -22.52 31.78 19.05
CA VAL A 45 -23.00 31.93 20.42
C VAL A 45 -24.49 31.58 20.58
N GLN A 46 -25.22 31.47 19.47
CA GLN A 46 -26.65 31.15 19.51
C GLN A 46 -26.87 29.64 19.57
N THR A 47 -28.03 29.22 20.09
CA THR A 47 -28.30 27.78 20.24
C THR A 47 -28.30 27.04 18.88
N PRO A 48 -27.64 25.87 18.77
CA PRO A 48 -27.65 25.08 17.54
C PRO A 48 -29.06 24.71 17.05
N LEU A 49 -30.05 24.70 17.95
CA LEU A 49 -31.46 24.46 17.61
C LEU A 49 -32.06 25.45 16.61
N ARG A 50 -31.47 26.65 16.46
CA ARG A 50 -31.88 27.61 15.42
C ARG A 50 -31.75 27.07 14.00
N GLN A 51 -30.96 26.02 13.79
CA GLN A 51 -30.74 25.40 12.49
C GLN A 51 -31.89 24.47 12.06
N PHE A 52 -32.82 24.14 12.98
CA PHE A 52 -34.00 23.34 12.69
C PHE A 52 -35.19 24.22 12.35
N ASN A 53 -35.96 23.79 11.33
CA ASN A 53 -37.23 24.41 11.00
C ASN A 53 -38.33 23.91 11.95
N GLY A 54 -39.22 24.81 12.39
CA GLY A 54 -40.38 24.47 13.22
C GLY A 54 -40.27 24.81 14.71
N ILE A 55 -39.16 25.42 15.14
CA ILE A 55 -39.01 25.99 16.50
C ILE A 55 -39.30 27.49 16.44
N THR A 56 -40.19 27.99 17.30
CA THR A 56 -40.51 29.43 17.35
C THR A 56 -39.38 30.22 18.01
N ASN A 57 -39.20 31.48 17.60
CA ASN A 57 -38.19 32.36 18.17
C ASN A 57 -38.35 32.56 19.69
N ASP A 58 -39.58 32.55 20.20
CA ASP A 58 -39.84 32.64 21.65
C ASP A 58 -39.24 31.47 22.43
N ILE A 59 -39.32 30.25 21.88
CA ILE A 59 -38.73 29.06 22.49
C ILE A 59 -37.21 29.15 22.45
N LEU A 60 -36.64 29.56 21.30
CA LEU A 60 -35.20 29.72 21.13
C LEU A 60 -34.63 30.75 22.11
N MET A 61 -35.27 31.91 22.27
CA MET A 61 -34.84 32.95 23.22
C MET A 61 -34.94 32.49 24.67
N LYS A 62 -35.95 31.69 25.02
CA LYS A 62 -36.07 31.09 26.35
C LYS A 62 -34.93 30.13 26.64
N LEU A 63 -34.54 29.30 25.67
CA LEU A 63 -33.43 28.36 25.79
C LEU A 63 -32.09 29.10 25.92
N GLU A 64 -31.86 30.12 25.10
CA GLU A 64 -30.65 30.95 25.16
C GLU A 64 -30.53 31.70 26.50
N LYS A 65 -31.64 32.13 27.09
CA LYS A 65 -31.65 32.80 28.41
C LYS A 65 -31.28 31.86 29.57
N LYS A 66 -31.36 30.55 29.39
CA LYS A 66 -31.06 29.56 30.44
C LYS A 66 -29.56 29.27 30.59
N ASP A 67 -28.74 29.69 29.62
CA ASP A 67 -27.28 29.55 29.61
C ASP A 67 -26.80 28.12 29.96
N LEU A 68 -27.50 27.11 29.45
CA LEU A 68 -27.14 25.71 29.61
C LEU A 68 -26.18 25.31 28.47
N ALA A 69 -25.06 24.67 28.83
CA ALA A 69 -24.12 24.12 27.84
C ALA A 69 -24.80 23.11 26.92
N TRP A 70 -24.43 23.11 25.63
CA TRP A 70 -25.09 22.30 24.60
C TRP A 70 -25.10 20.80 24.95
N ASP A 71 -24.00 20.27 25.45
CA ASP A 71 -23.87 18.83 25.75
C ASP A 71 -24.85 18.35 26.82
N ARG A 72 -25.26 19.23 27.74
CA ARG A 72 -26.22 18.91 28.80
C ARG A 72 -27.63 18.69 28.29
N TYR A 73 -27.96 19.16 27.09
CA TYR A 73 -29.28 18.93 26.49
C TYR A 73 -29.51 17.45 26.12
N TYR A 74 -28.45 16.67 25.91
CA TYR A 74 -28.55 15.23 25.63
C TYR A 74 -28.92 14.41 26.88
N ASP A 75 -28.58 14.90 28.08
CA ASP A 75 -28.89 14.23 29.35
C ASP A 75 -30.37 14.40 29.76
N LEU A 76 -31.08 15.37 29.16
CA LEU A 76 -32.43 15.75 29.57
C LEU A 76 -33.50 14.92 28.87
N SER A 77 -34.44 14.41 29.65
CA SER A 77 -35.63 13.74 29.14
C SER A 77 -36.57 14.73 28.44
N SER A 78 -37.47 14.19 27.60
CA SER A 78 -38.50 15.00 26.93
C SER A 78 -39.43 15.77 27.89
N GLN A 79 -39.61 15.27 29.13
CA GLN A 79 -40.41 15.94 30.15
C GLN A 79 -39.65 17.12 30.76
N GLU A 80 -38.39 16.90 31.17
CA GLU A 80 -37.52 17.95 31.73
C GLU A 80 -37.28 19.08 30.72
N LEU A 81 -37.10 18.75 29.44
CA LEU A 81 -36.99 19.76 28.37
C LEU A 81 -38.26 20.60 28.24
N GLY A 82 -39.44 19.98 28.39
CA GLY A 82 -40.73 20.68 28.37
C GLY A 82 -40.94 21.59 29.59
N GLU A 83 -40.49 21.15 30.76
CA GLU A 83 -40.51 21.95 31.99
C GLU A 83 -39.54 23.14 31.93
N LEU A 84 -38.34 22.92 31.38
CA LEU A 84 -37.28 23.93 31.24
C LEU A 84 -37.77 25.18 30.49
N ILE A 85 -38.54 24.98 29.41
CA ILE A 85 -39.14 26.05 28.60
C ILE A 85 -40.53 26.49 29.05
N ARG A 86 -41.08 25.85 30.10
CA ARG A 86 -42.46 26.01 30.60
C ARG A 86 -43.52 25.74 29.53
N MET A 87 -43.25 24.78 28.64
CA MET A 87 -44.14 24.34 27.56
C MET A 87 -44.03 22.80 27.36
N PRO A 88 -44.72 22.00 28.20
CA PRO A 88 -44.60 20.54 28.19
C PRO A 88 -44.88 19.88 26.83
N ARG A 89 -45.80 20.45 26.04
CA ARG A 89 -46.15 19.94 24.69
C ARG A 89 -44.97 19.96 23.71
N MET A 90 -44.04 20.90 23.86
CA MET A 90 -42.90 21.06 22.97
C MET A 90 -41.68 20.22 23.38
N GLY A 91 -41.68 19.65 24.59
CA GLY A 91 -40.54 18.88 25.10
C GLY A 91 -40.19 17.67 24.23
N ARG A 92 -41.19 16.94 23.70
CA ARG A 92 -40.97 15.80 22.79
C ARG A 92 -40.35 16.22 21.46
N ALA A 93 -40.80 17.33 20.89
CA ALA A 93 -40.28 17.84 19.62
C ALA A 93 -38.83 18.33 19.78
N LEU A 94 -38.53 19.06 20.87
CA LEU A 94 -37.17 19.49 21.19
C LEU A 94 -36.24 18.30 21.43
N HIS A 95 -36.68 17.31 22.19
CA HIS A 95 -35.93 16.07 22.40
C HIS A 95 -35.59 15.40 21.06
N LYS A 96 -36.55 15.34 20.13
CA LYS A 96 -36.31 14.82 18.77
C LYS A 96 -35.25 15.65 18.04
N PHE A 97 -35.35 16.98 18.03
CA PHE A 97 -34.37 17.84 17.36
C PHE A 97 -32.97 17.74 17.94
N ILE A 98 -32.83 17.62 19.27
CA ILE A 98 -31.54 17.43 19.94
C ILE A 98 -30.89 16.13 19.47
N HIS A 99 -31.64 15.03 19.45
CA HIS A 99 -31.14 13.73 19.00
C HIS A 99 -30.96 13.65 17.48
N GLN A 100 -31.58 14.54 16.71
CA GLN A 100 -31.31 14.68 15.28
C GLN A 100 -30.09 15.56 15.00
N PHE A 101 -29.54 16.28 15.98
CA PHE A 101 -28.40 17.14 15.73
C PHE A 101 -27.13 16.29 15.51
N PRO A 102 -26.39 16.47 14.41
CA PRO A 102 -25.24 15.62 14.10
C PRO A 102 -24.19 15.65 15.20
N LYS A 103 -23.98 14.48 15.81
CA LYS A 103 -23.00 14.24 16.86
C LYS A 103 -22.26 12.96 16.53
N LEU A 104 -20.94 12.98 16.71
CA LEU A 104 -20.06 11.84 16.45
C LEU A 104 -19.29 11.52 17.72
N ASN A 105 -19.23 10.25 18.08
CA ASN A 105 -18.34 9.74 19.12
C ASN A 105 -17.05 9.26 18.46
N LEU A 106 -15.91 9.56 19.09
CA LEU A 106 -14.59 9.30 18.54
C LEU A 106 -13.81 8.39 19.49
N ALA A 107 -13.17 7.38 18.94
CA ALA A 107 -12.14 6.60 19.63
C ALA A 107 -10.93 6.52 18.72
N ALA A 108 -9.72 6.62 19.28
CA ALA A 108 -8.49 6.52 18.50
C ALA A 108 -7.56 5.48 19.10
N HIS A 109 -7.04 4.61 18.24
CA HIS A 109 -5.94 3.72 18.56
C HIS A 109 -4.66 4.20 17.86
N VAL A 110 -3.57 4.19 18.59
CA VAL A 110 -2.32 4.84 18.19
C VAL A 110 -1.20 3.83 18.22
N GLN A 111 -0.46 3.75 17.11
CA GLN A 111 0.65 2.80 16.96
C GLN A 111 1.87 3.53 16.38
N PRO A 112 2.99 3.62 17.10
CA PRO A 112 4.20 4.25 16.56
C PRO A 112 4.81 3.35 15.49
N ILE A 113 4.92 3.83 14.25
CA ILE A 113 5.57 3.10 13.15
C ILE A 113 7.09 3.33 13.23
N THR A 114 7.48 4.59 13.41
CA THR A 114 8.88 5.01 13.58
C THR A 114 8.93 6.07 14.68
N ARG A 115 10.14 6.55 15.01
CA ARG A 115 10.30 7.68 15.95
C ARG A 115 9.66 8.98 15.47
N THR A 116 9.44 9.12 14.16
CA THR A 116 8.94 10.35 13.53
C THR A 116 7.53 10.20 12.96
N VAL A 117 6.97 9.00 12.95
CA VAL A 117 5.67 8.72 12.31
C VAL A 117 4.83 7.82 13.20
N LEU A 118 3.61 8.30 13.46
CA LEU A 118 2.58 7.63 14.22
C LEU A 118 1.44 7.23 13.31
N ARG A 119 0.99 5.99 13.39
CA ARG A 119 -0.28 5.57 12.80
C ARG A 119 -1.41 5.86 13.78
N VAL A 120 -2.47 6.45 13.27
CA VAL A 120 -3.71 6.69 14.01
C VAL A 120 -4.83 5.95 13.28
N GLU A 121 -5.49 5.07 14.02
CA GLU A 121 -6.73 4.42 13.63
C GLU A 121 -7.87 5.10 14.39
N LEU A 122 -8.61 5.96 13.70
CA LEU A 122 -9.73 6.71 14.25
C LEU A 122 -11.04 5.98 13.94
N THR A 123 -11.74 5.54 14.97
CA THR A 123 -13.10 5.03 14.89
C THR A 123 -14.08 6.18 15.13
N ILE A 124 -14.98 6.39 14.17
CA ILE A 124 -16.05 7.39 14.20
C ILE A 124 -17.38 6.64 14.29
N THR A 125 -18.08 6.83 15.40
CA THR A 125 -19.41 6.25 15.65
C THR A 125 -20.45 7.36 15.60
N PRO A 126 -21.38 7.35 14.63
CA PRO A 126 -22.47 8.31 14.59
C PRO A 126 -23.41 8.17 15.79
N ASP A 127 -23.68 9.27 16.49
CA ASP A 127 -24.53 9.32 17.70
C ASP A 127 -25.68 10.32 17.52
N PHE A 128 -26.45 10.15 16.44
CA PHE A 128 -27.62 10.96 16.14
C PHE A 128 -28.62 10.22 15.25
N GLN A 129 -29.88 10.65 15.31
CA GLN A 129 -30.98 10.09 14.53
C GLN A 129 -31.04 10.75 13.15
N TRP A 130 -30.82 9.96 12.10
CA TRP A 130 -30.94 10.46 10.73
C TRP A 130 -32.39 10.80 10.37
N GLU A 131 -32.55 11.87 9.60
CA GLU A 131 -33.84 12.34 9.09
C GLU A 131 -33.61 13.00 7.73
N ASP A 132 -34.20 12.42 6.67
CA ASP A 132 -33.91 12.80 5.28
C ASP A 132 -34.25 14.26 4.98
N LYS A 133 -35.30 14.79 5.60
CA LYS A 133 -35.71 16.19 5.42
C LYS A 133 -34.73 17.18 6.04
N VAL A 134 -33.90 16.73 6.97
CA VAL A 134 -32.95 17.55 7.72
C VAL A 134 -31.54 17.37 7.16
N HIS A 135 -31.11 16.12 6.98
CA HIS A 135 -29.72 15.76 6.65
C HIS A 135 -29.49 15.51 5.16
N GLY A 136 -30.56 15.24 4.41
CA GLY A 136 -30.47 14.81 3.02
C GLY A 136 -29.85 13.41 2.90
N TYR A 137 -28.97 13.24 1.89
CA TYR A 137 -28.35 11.94 1.57
C TYR A 137 -26.96 11.75 2.20
N VAL A 138 -26.23 12.84 2.43
CA VAL A 138 -24.85 12.84 2.93
C VAL A 138 -24.61 14.01 3.86
N GLU A 139 -23.97 13.74 4.99
CA GLU A 139 -23.46 14.72 5.92
C GLU A 139 -21.92 14.76 5.89
N PRO A 140 -21.32 15.85 5.39
CA PRO A 140 -19.88 16.02 5.33
C PRO A 140 -19.28 16.50 6.67
N PHE A 141 -18.11 15.96 7.00
CA PHE A 141 -17.29 16.33 8.14
C PHE A 141 -15.81 16.50 7.73
N TRP A 142 -15.11 17.36 8.47
CA TRP A 142 -13.66 17.48 8.41
C TRP A 142 -13.06 16.76 9.60
N VAL A 143 -12.11 15.87 9.35
CA VAL A 143 -11.23 15.29 10.36
C VAL A 143 -9.93 16.09 10.31
N ILE A 144 -9.57 16.77 11.39
CA ILE A 144 -8.39 17.64 11.48
C ILE A 144 -7.59 17.16 12.70
N VAL A 145 -6.32 16.83 12.48
CA VAL A 145 -5.40 16.53 13.57
C VAL A 145 -4.54 17.76 13.82
N GLU A 146 -4.62 18.25 15.04
CA GLU A 146 -3.95 19.46 15.52
C GLU A 146 -2.82 19.06 16.47
N ASP A 147 -1.77 19.89 16.52
CA ASP A 147 -0.70 19.78 17.51
C ASP A 147 -1.19 20.13 18.93
N ASN A 148 -0.30 20.04 19.93
CA ASN A 148 -0.66 20.30 21.32
C ASN A 148 -1.18 21.73 21.56
N ASP A 149 -0.67 22.70 20.81
CA ASP A 149 -1.01 24.11 20.99
C ASP A 149 -2.21 24.55 20.12
N GLY A 150 -2.67 23.65 19.24
CA GLY A 150 -3.78 23.90 18.32
C GLY A 150 -3.45 24.95 17.26
N GLU A 151 -2.17 25.15 16.94
CA GLU A 151 -1.70 26.13 15.95
C GLU A 151 -1.55 25.50 14.57
N TYR A 152 -1.06 24.26 14.51
CA TYR A 152 -0.72 23.58 13.27
C TYR A 152 -1.63 22.38 12.99
N VAL A 153 -2.10 22.30 11.75
CA VAL A 153 -2.78 21.10 11.23
C VAL A 153 -1.72 20.12 10.75
N LEU A 154 -1.61 18.99 11.43
CA LEU A 154 -0.68 17.90 11.11
C LEU A 154 -1.23 16.98 10.00
N HIS A 155 -2.55 16.81 9.99
CA HIS A 155 -3.27 16.01 9.00
C HIS A 155 -4.71 16.51 8.89
N HIS A 156 -5.28 16.47 7.68
CA HIS A 156 -6.71 16.69 7.50
C HIS A 156 -7.27 15.78 6.41
N GLU A 157 -8.52 15.36 6.59
CA GLU A 157 -9.25 14.52 5.66
C GLU A 157 -10.74 14.91 5.63
N TYR A 158 -11.38 14.77 4.46
CA TYR A 158 -12.80 15.05 4.28
C TYR A 158 -13.60 13.75 4.36
N PHE A 159 -14.36 13.60 5.45
CA PHE A 159 -15.19 12.43 5.73
C PHE A 159 -16.64 12.67 5.28
N LEU A 160 -17.20 11.73 4.50
CA LEU A 160 -18.57 11.80 3.99
C LEU A 160 -19.43 10.71 4.62
N LEU A 161 -20.25 11.08 5.62
CA LEU A 161 -21.21 10.16 6.24
C LEU A 161 -22.45 10.03 5.35
N LYS A 162 -22.67 8.85 4.77
CA LYS A 162 -23.87 8.57 3.97
C LYS A 162 -24.94 7.95 4.85
N LYS A 163 -26.22 8.23 4.55
CA LYS A 163 -27.38 7.65 5.25
C LYS A 163 -27.29 6.12 5.43
N GLN A 164 -26.82 5.42 4.41
CA GLN A 164 -26.79 3.95 4.37
C GLN A 164 -25.88 3.34 5.45
N TYR A 165 -24.93 4.12 5.98
CA TYR A 165 -23.92 3.65 6.92
C TYR A 165 -24.09 4.28 8.31
N ILE A 166 -25.23 4.90 8.61
CA ILE A 166 -25.42 5.62 9.89
C ILE A 166 -25.30 4.70 11.11
N ASP A 167 -25.72 3.44 10.98
CA ASP A 167 -25.70 2.46 12.05
C ASP A 167 -24.35 1.69 12.13
N GLU A 168 -23.37 2.07 11.31
CA GLU A 168 -22.06 1.42 11.22
C GLU A 168 -20.95 2.31 11.81
N ASP A 169 -19.98 1.69 12.48
CA ASP A 169 -18.73 2.35 12.87
C ASP A 169 -17.83 2.55 11.66
N HIS A 170 -17.23 3.74 11.55
CA HIS A 170 -16.35 4.07 10.44
C HIS A 170 -14.91 4.17 10.93
N THR A 171 -14.00 3.43 10.31
CA THR A 171 -12.58 3.48 10.65
C THR A 171 -11.80 4.26 9.61
N LEU A 172 -11.08 5.30 10.04
CA LEU A 172 -10.11 6.04 9.24
C LEU A 172 -8.70 5.72 9.71
N ASN A 173 -7.82 5.39 8.76
CA ASN A 173 -6.43 5.08 9.02
C ASN A 173 -5.55 6.12 8.34
N PHE A 174 -4.82 6.90 9.14
CA PHE A 174 -3.88 7.89 8.64
C PHE A 174 -2.60 7.91 9.47
N THR A 175 -1.59 8.64 8.98
CA THR A 175 -0.31 8.79 9.68
C THR A 175 -0.06 10.25 9.99
N VAL A 176 0.51 10.52 11.16
CA VAL A 176 0.85 11.87 11.62
C VAL A 176 2.31 11.93 12.05
N PRO A 177 3.00 13.05 11.80
CA PRO A 177 4.38 13.21 12.24
C PRO A 177 4.47 13.41 13.76
N ILE A 178 5.53 12.87 14.35
CA ILE A 178 5.97 13.16 15.72
C ILE A 178 7.32 13.86 15.65
N TYR A 179 7.49 14.89 16.47
CA TYR A 179 8.74 15.64 16.60
C TYR A 179 9.37 15.42 17.98
N GLU A 180 10.68 15.57 18.07
CA GLU A 180 11.40 15.64 19.34
C GLU A 180 11.62 17.12 19.70
N PRO A 181 11.27 17.57 20.93
CA PRO A 181 10.77 16.80 22.06
C PRO A 181 9.32 16.30 21.87
N LEU A 182 9.02 15.10 22.37
CA LEU A 182 7.70 14.46 22.24
C LEU A 182 6.63 15.35 22.93
N PRO A 183 5.60 15.81 22.19
CA PRO A 183 4.50 16.56 22.79
C PRO A 183 3.68 15.67 23.75
N PRO A 184 2.97 16.25 24.73
CA PRO A 184 2.19 15.46 25.68
C PRO A 184 0.95 14.81 25.04
N GLN A 185 0.37 15.46 24.03
CA GLN A 185 -0.82 15.01 23.32
C GLN A 185 -0.98 15.72 21.97
N TYR A 186 -1.79 15.14 21.08
CA TYR A 186 -2.39 15.81 19.93
C TYR A 186 -3.91 15.84 20.07
N PHE A 187 -4.57 16.66 19.26
CA PHE A 187 -6.04 16.73 19.24
C PHE A 187 -6.57 16.27 17.89
N ILE A 188 -7.51 15.33 17.90
CA ILE A 188 -8.30 14.97 16.72
C ILE A 188 -9.63 15.70 16.83
N ARG A 189 -9.87 16.63 15.92
CA ARG A 189 -11.11 17.39 15.83
C ARG A 189 -11.92 16.92 14.64
N VAL A 190 -13.14 16.50 14.88
CA VAL A 190 -14.11 16.18 13.82
C VAL A 190 -15.21 17.24 13.84
N VAL A 191 -15.32 18.01 12.76
CA VAL A 191 -16.24 19.15 12.65
C VAL A 191 -17.16 18.96 11.46
N SER A 192 -18.46 19.13 11.63
CA SER A 192 -19.38 19.13 10.48
C SER A 192 -19.02 20.25 9.51
N ASP A 193 -19.09 20.04 8.20
CA ASP A 193 -18.87 21.11 7.23
C ASP A 193 -20.06 22.08 7.16
N ARG A 194 -21.27 21.60 7.53
CA ARG A 194 -22.54 22.33 7.37
C ARG A 194 -23.15 22.84 8.68
N TRP A 195 -22.98 22.08 9.75
CA TRP A 195 -23.67 22.33 11.02
C TRP A 195 -22.80 23.17 11.97
N LEU A 196 -23.36 24.27 12.46
CA LEU A 196 -22.74 25.12 13.47
C LEU A 196 -22.94 24.49 14.86
N GLY A 197 -21.87 24.40 15.65
CA GLY A 197 -21.89 23.74 16.96
C GLY A 197 -21.77 22.20 16.92
N SER A 198 -21.73 21.59 15.72
CA SER A 198 -21.45 20.16 15.56
C SER A 198 -19.94 19.96 15.42
N GLN A 199 -19.31 19.66 16.55
CA GLN A 199 -17.90 19.31 16.64
C GLN A 199 -17.64 18.35 17.80
N THR A 200 -16.68 17.45 17.61
CA THR A 200 -16.17 16.57 18.67
C THR A 200 -14.64 16.67 18.67
N VAL A 201 -14.03 16.81 19.85
CA VAL A 201 -12.58 16.86 20.02
C VAL A 201 -12.13 15.68 20.87
N LEU A 202 -11.15 14.92 20.39
CA LEU A 202 -10.56 13.79 21.07
C LEU A 202 -9.07 14.08 21.35
N PRO A 203 -8.66 14.26 22.62
CA PRO A 203 -7.25 14.34 22.97
C PRO A 203 -6.58 12.96 22.90
N VAL A 204 -5.49 12.89 22.17
CA VAL A 204 -4.67 11.68 22.01
C VAL A 204 -3.41 11.84 22.85
N SER A 205 -3.40 11.22 24.03
CA SER A 205 -2.30 11.31 25.00
C SER A 205 -1.11 10.44 24.61
N PHE A 206 0.10 11.00 24.70
CA PHE A 206 1.36 10.29 24.46
C PHE A 206 2.12 9.94 25.74
N ARG A 207 1.52 10.12 26.92
CA ARG A 207 2.18 9.87 28.22
C ARG A 207 2.77 8.46 28.37
N HIS A 208 2.14 7.46 27.77
CA HIS A 208 2.58 6.07 27.80
C HIS A 208 3.07 5.57 26.43
N LEU A 209 3.33 6.51 25.50
CA LEU A 209 3.81 6.16 24.18
C LEU A 209 5.30 5.81 24.23
N ILE A 210 5.62 4.56 23.95
CA ILE A 210 7.00 4.10 23.80
C ILE A 210 7.34 4.19 22.32
N LEU A 211 8.24 5.13 21.97
CA LEU A 211 8.74 5.23 20.61
C LEU A 211 9.75 4.10 20.33
N PRO A 212 9.76 3.54 19.11
CA PRO A 212 10.78 2.59 18.68
C PRO A 212 12.20 3.13 18.85
N GLU A 213 13.16 2.23 18.95
CA GLU A 213 14.57 2.61 18.91
C GLU A 213 14.94 3.24 17.55
N LYS A 214 15.97 4.08 17.56
CA LYS A 214 16.50 4.63 16.30
C LYS A 214 17.16 3.49 15.53
N TYR A 215 16.73 3.27 14.29
CA TYR A 215 17.29 2.21 13.46
C TYR A 215 18.80 2.42 13.23
N PRO A 216 19.58 1.33 13.19
CA PRO A 216 21.00 1.40 12.86
C PRO A 216 21.17 1.92 11.43
N PRO A 217 22.32 2.55 11.11
CA PRO A 217 22.60 2.97 9.75
C PRO A 217 22.61 1.74 8.81
N PRO A 218 22.16 1.91 7.56
CA PRO A 218 22.22 0.84 6.57
C PRO A 218 23.68 0.48 6.25
N THR A 219 23.90 -0.73 5.73
CA THR A 219 25.17 -1.17 5.20
C THR A 219 25.59 -0.30 4.02
N GLU A 220 26.76 0.32 4.11
CA GLU A 220 27.34 1.08 3.00
C GLU A 220 27.70 0.14 1.85
N LEU A 221 27.40 0.60 0.63
CA LEU A 221 27.85 -0.08 -0.57
C LEU A 221 29.32 0.28 -0.79
N LEU A 222 30.19 -0.73 -0.70
CA LEU A 222 31.61 -0.55 -0.91
C LEU A 222 31.90 -0.42 -2.41
N ASP A 223 32.82 0.47 -2.77
CA ASP A 223 33.32 0.61 -4.14
C ASP A 223 34.32 -0.53 -4.45
N LEU A 224 33.77 -1.72 -4.63
CA LEU A 224 34.52 -2.92 -4.95
C LEU A 224 34.69 -3.04 -6.46
N GLN A 225 35.82 -3.62 -6.87
CA GLN A 225 36.00 -4.01 -8.26
C GLN A 225 34.90 -5.01 -8.66
N PRO A 226 34.14 -4.76 -9.75
CA PRO A 226 33.06 -5.65 -10.17
C PRO A 226 33.53 -7.09 -10.31
N LEU A 227 32.82 -8.01 -9.66
CA LEU A 227 33.22 -9.42 -9.61
C LEU A 227 32.94 -10.09 -10.96
N PRO A 228 33.93 -10.66 -11.66
CA PRO A 228 33.69 -11.39 -12.90
C PRO A 228 32.99 -12.72 -12.63
N VAL A 229 32.20 -13.20 -13.60
CA VAL A 229 31.51 -14.51 -13.50
C VAL A 229 32.49 -15.67 -13.27
N THR A 230 33.73 -15.55 -13.77
CA THR A 230 34.83 -16.51 -13.55
C THR A 230 35.21 -16.70 -12.07
N ALA A 231 34.74 -15.83 -11.17
CA ALA A 231 34.92 -15.99 -9.72
C ALA A 231 34.19 -17.22 -9.16
N LEU A 232 33.22 -17.79 -9.90
CA LEU A 232 32.53 -19.04 -9.53
C LEU A 232 33.46 -20.26 -9.60
N ARG A 233 34.57 -20.20 -10.36
CA ARG A 233 35.59 -21.25 -10.48
C ARG A 233 35.03 -22.63 -10.89
N ASN A 234 33.92 -22.65 -11.62
CA ASN A 234 33.31 -23.86 -12.14
C ASN A 234 32.70 -23.55 -13.52
N PRO A 235 33.23 -24.14 -14.61
CA PRO A 235 32.76 -23.88 -15.97
C PRO A 235 31.27 -24.14 -16.16
N LEU A 236 30.69 -25.11 -15.45
CA LEU A 236 29.26 -25.41 -15.52
C LEU A 236 28.41 -24.31 -14.89
N TYR A 237 28.91 -23.63 -13.87
CA TYR A 237 28.19 -22.52 -13.23
C TYR A 237 28.36 -21.23 -14.02
N GLU A 238 29.56 -20.99 -14.54
CA GLU A 238 29.84 -19.84 -15.40
C GLU A 238 28.97 -19.85 -16.66
N ALA A 239 28.71 -21.03 -17.22
CA ALA A 239 27.81 -21.21 -18.36
C ALA A 239 26.35 -20.80 -18.09
N LEU A 240 25.93 -20.73 -16.83
CA LEU A 240 24.57 -20.30 -16.46
C LEU A 240 24.37 -18.78 -16.51
N TYR A 241 25.45 -18.01 -16.53
CA TYR A 241 25.44 -16.54 -16.41
C TYR A 241 26.10 -15.84 -17.60
N GLN A 242 26.00 -16.40 -18.81
CA GLN A 242 26.65 -15.86 -20.00
C GLN A 242 26.07 -14.51 -20.47
N ASP A 243 24.87 -14.14 -19.99
CA ASP A 243 24.19 -12.91 -20.38
C ASP A 243 24.92 -11.64 -19.91
N PHE A 244 25.79 -11.74 -18.89
CA PHE A 244 26.58 -10.64 -18.38
C PHE A 244 27.99 -11.08 -17.97
N LYS A 245 28.95 -10.15 -17.95
CA LYS A 245 30.36 -10.46 -17.65
C LYS A 245 30.75 -10.29 -16.18
N HIS A 246 30.07 -9.37 -15.49
CA HIS A 246 30.35 -9.02 -14.10
C HIS A 246 29.06 -8.95 -13.31
N PHE A 247 29.11 -9.36 -12.05
CA PHE A 247 28.04 -9.17 -11.09
C PHE A 247 27.92 -7.70 -10.70
N ASN A 248 26.72 -7.28 -10.32
CA ASN A 248 26.49 -5.91 -9.87
C ASN A 248 27.17 -5.63 -8.51
N PRO A 249 27.27 -4.37 -8.06
CA PRO A 249 27.96 -4.02 -6.82
C PRO A 249 27.39 -4.72 -5.57
N VAL A 250 26.06 -4.83 -5.47
CA VAL A 250 25.40 -5.52 -4.35
C VAL A 250 25.81 -6.99 -4.32
N GLN A 251 25.68 -7.68 -5.46
CA GLN A 251 26.05 -9.08 -5.64
C GLN A 251 27.53 -9.31 -5.34
N THR A 252 28.41 -8.42 -5.80
CA THR A 252 29.86 -8.45 -5.56
C THR A 252 30.17 -8.40 -4.07
N GLN A 253 29.53 -7.48 -3.33
CA GLN A 253 29.77 -7.33 -1.89
C GLN A 253 29.26 -8.53 -1.07
N VAL A 254 28.11 -9.11 -1.45
CA VAL A 254 27.54 -10.27 -0.72
C VAL A 254 28.14 -11.61 -1.14
N PHE A 255 28.84 -11.68 -2.27
CA PHE A 255 29.31 -12.93 -2.88
C PHE A 255 30.15 -13.78 -1.93
N THR A 256 31.13 -13.20 -1.25
CA THR A 256 32.04 -13.95 -0.37
C THR A 256 31.28 -14.69 0.73
N VAL A 257 30.28 -14.05 1.34
CA VAL A 257 29.50 -14.67 2.41
C VAL A 257 28.52 -15.69 1.85
N LEU A 258 27.82 -15.39 0.75
CA LEU A 258 26.85 -16.31 0.17
C LEU A 258 27.50 -17.56 -0.47
N TYR A 259 28.62 -17.38 -1.15
CA TYR A 259 29.26 -18.42 -1.96
C TYR A 259 30.41 -19.14 -1.25
N ASN A 260 31.22 -18.44 -0.44
CA ASN A 260 32.39 -19.06 0.21
C ASN A 260 32.15 -19.46 1.66
N SER A 261 31.09 -18.96 2.30
CA SER A 261 30.69 -19.32 3.67
C SER A 261 29.38 -20.11 3.70
N ASP A 262 29.05 -20.64 4.88
CA ASP A 262 27.81 -21.37 5.15
C ASP A 262 26.95 -20.69 6.21
N ASP A 263 27.25 -19.42 6.52
CA ASP A 263 26.51 -18.65 7.49
C ASP A 263 25.09 -18.33 6.99
N ASN A 264 24.19 -18.11 7.93
CA ASN A 264 22.86 -17.56 7.62
C ASN A 264 23.02 -16.10 7.19
N VAL A 265 22.28 -15.70 6.15
CA VAL A 265 22.44 -14.39 5.52
C VAL A 265 21.08 -13.71 5.36
N LEU A 266 21.01 -12.43 5.71
CA LEU A 266 19.93 -11.53 5.31
C LEU A 266 20.49 -10.54 4.28
N VAL A 267 19.94 -10.55 3.07
CA VAL A 267 20.21 -9.55 2.03
C VAL A 267 18.97 -8.69 1.84
N ALA A 268 18.95 -7.53 2.48
CA ALA A 268 17.96 -6.50 2.31
C ALA A 268 18.47 -5.45 1.30
N ALA A 269 17.90 -5.47 0.09
CA ALA A 269 18.25 -4.56 -0.99
C ALA A 269 17.01 -4.22 -1.81
N PRO A 270 16.94 -3.03 -2.46
CA PRO A 270 15.75 -2.63 -3.21
C PRO A 270 15.38 -3.63 -4.32
N THR A 271 14.09 -3.76 -4.63
CA THR A 271 13.62 -4.55 -5.79
C THR A 271 14.32 -4.06 -7.06
N GLY A 272 14.81 -5.00 -7.87
CA GLY A 272 15.66 -4.72 -9.03
C GLY A 272 17.17 -4.78 -8.75
N SER A 273 17.62 -4.99 -7.50
CA SER A 273 19.06 -5.14 -7.18
C SER A 273 19.64 -6.53 -7.50
N GLY A 274 18.86 -7.41 -8.15
CA GLY A 274 19.31 -8.75 -8.53
C GLY A 274 19.44 -9.73 -7.36
N LYS A 275 18.59 -9.61 -6.33
CA LYS A 275 18.57 -10.50 -5.14
C LYS A 275 18.41 -11.98 -5.49
N THR A 276 17.75 -12.29 -6.60
CA THR A 276 17.57 -13.66 -7.08
C THR A 276 18.91 -14.35 -7.34
N ILE A 277 19.89 -13.64 -7.92
CA ILE A 277 21.24 -14.18 -8.12
C ILE A 277 21.94 -14.42 -6.76
N CYS A 278 21.64 -13.62 -5.73
CA CYS A 278 22.14 -13.86 -4.38
C CYS A 278 21.59 -15.18 -3.80
N ALA A 279 20.31 -15.50 -4.02
CA ALA A 279 19.77 -16.82 -3.69
C ALA A 279 20.48 -17.94 -4.47
N GLU A 280 20.73 -17.72 -5.76
CA GLU A 280 21.41 -18.69 -6.62
C GLU A 280 22.86 -18.98 -6.16
N PHE A 281 23.61 -17.98 -5.66
CA PHE A 281 24.92 -18.22 -5.05
C PHE A 281 24.85 -19.23 -3.89
N ALA A 282 23.82 -19.12 -3.04
CA ALA A 282 23.62 -20.07 -1.96
C ALA A 282 23.26 -21.46 -2.47
N VAL A 283 22.45 -21.56 -3.54
CA VAL A 283 22.13 -22.84 -4.20
C VAL A 283 23.38 -23.49 -4.77
N LEU A 284 24.23 -22.73 -5.47
CA LEU A 284 25.46 -23.22 -6.07
C LEU A 284 26.48 -23.67 -5.01
N ARG A 285 26.63 -22.92 -3.92
CA ARG A 285 27.44 -23.34 -2.76
C ARG A 285 26.93 -24.65 -2.18
N ASN A 286 25.61 -24.79 -2.03
CA ASN A 286 25.01 -26.03 -1.52
C ASN A 286 25.23 -27.22 -2.49
N HIS A 287 25.21 -26.96 -3.80
CA HIS A 287 25.49 -27.96 -4.82
C HIS A 287 26.96 -28.41 -4.81
N GLN A 288 27.92 -27.50 -4.59
CA GLN A 288 29.35 -27.84 -4.47
C GLN A 288 29.63 -28.84 -3.34
N LYS A 289 28.86 -28.78 -2.26
CA LYS A 289 28.96 -29.70 -1.12
C LYS A 289 28.24 -31.03 -1.31
N GLY A 290 27.50 -31.19 -2.41
CA GLY A 290 26.59 -32.31 -2.64
C GLY A 290 27.26 -33.70 -2.71
N SER A 291 28.58 -33.79 -2.69
CA SER A 291 29.30 -35.07 -2.51
C SER A 291 29.17 -35.63 -1.09
N ASP A 292 28.94 -34.79 -0.08
CA ASP A 292 29.06 -35.16 1.34
C ASP A 292 27.71 -35.21 2.07
N SER A 293 26.62 -34.71 1.45
CA SER A 293 25.29 -34.65 2.08
C SER A 293 24.14 -34.66 1.07
N VAL A 294 22.94 -35.03 1.53
CA VAL A 294 21.72 -34.97 0.71
C VAL A 294 21.36 -33.51 0.45
N MET A 295 21.65 -33.02 -0.75
CA MET A 295 21.29 -31.67 -1.18
C MET A 295 19.77 -31.53 -1.27
N ARG A 296 19.19 -30.73 -0.37
CA ARG A 296 17.79 -30.31 -0.45
C ARG A 296 17.66 -28.83 -0.13
N VAL A 297 17.26 -28.07 -1.15
CA VAL A 297 17.01 -26.63 -1.10
C VAL A 297 15.51 -26.40 -1.12
N VAL A 298 15.04 -25.51 -0.26
CA VAL A 298 13.65 -25.04 -0.29
C VAL A 298 13.67 -23.54 -0.52
N TYR A 299 12.96 -23.08 -1.56
CA TYR A 299 12.76 -21.68 -1.89
C TYR A 299 11.31 -21.30 -1.63
N ILE A 300 11.11 -20.31 -0.75
CA ILE A 300 9.80 -19.75 -0.45
C ILE A 300 9.64 -18.45 -1.22
N ALA A 301 8.78 -18.46 -2.23
CA ALA A 301 8.28 -17.25 -2.87
C ALA A 301 7.06 -16.74 -2.10
N PRO A 302 6.83 -15.44 -1.98
CA PRO A 302 5.70 -14.92 -1.21
C PRO A 302 4.34 -15.19 -1.87
N ILE A 303 4.31 -15.32 -3.20
CA ILE A 303 3.08 -15.45 -4.00
C ILE A 303 3.29 -16.52 -5.07
N GLU A 304 2.20 -17.20 -5.44
CA GLU A 304 2.20 -18.29 -6.43
C GLU A 304 2.75 -17.89 -7.81
N ALA A 305 2.50 -16.67 -8.26
CA ALA A 305 2.99 -16.18 -9.55
C ALA A 305 4.53 -16.12 -9.59
N LEU A 306 5.14 -15.52 -8.56
CA LEU A 306 6.59 -15.50 -8.40
C LEU A 306 7.15 -16.93 -8.23
N ALA A 307 6.44 -17.82 -7.53
CA ALA A 307 6.84 -19.23 -7.41
C ALA A 307 6.92 -19.91 -8.80
N LYS A 308 5.90 -19.72 -9.64
CA LYS A 308 5.84 -20.27 -11.01
C LYS A 308 6.91 -19.67 -11.92
N GLU A 309 7.14 -18.37 -11.81
CA GLU A 309 8.18 -17.68 -12.58
C GLU A 309 9.57 -18.22 -12.21
N ARG A 310 9.87 -18.31 -10.91
CA ARG A 310 11.12 -18.89 -10.42
C ARG A 310 11.27 -20.36 -10.80
N TYR A 311 10.19 -21.13 -10.80
CA TYR A 311 10.21 -22.52 -11.27
C TYR A 311 10.62 -22.62 -12.75
N ARG A 312 10.06 -21.78 -13.62
CA ARG A 312 10.42 -21.76 -15.05
C ARG A 312 11.89 -21.39 -15.26
N ASP A 313 12.38 -20.37 -14.56
CA ASP A 313 13.78 -19.96 -14.65
C ASP A 313 14.73 -21.06 -14.14
N TRP A 314 14.48 -21.59 -12.94
CA TRP A 314 15.36 -22.58 -12.32
C TRP A 314 15.25 -23.97 -12.96
N GLU A 315 14.12 -24.35 -13.56
CA GLU A 315 14.00 -25.57 -14.39
C GLU A 315 14.90 -25.46 -15.63
N LYS A 316 14.92 -24.29 -16.28
CA LYS A 316 15.82 -24.05 -17.42
C LYS A 316 17.29 -23.97 -16.99
N LYS A 317 17.58 -23.22 -15.93
CA LYS A 317 18.95 -22.94 -15.46
C LYS A 317 19.56 -24.13 -14.72
N PHE A 318 18.96 -24.58 -13.62
CA PHE A 318 19.47 -25.67 -12.79
C PHE A 318 19.01 -27.05 -13.25
N GLY A 319 17.76 -27.16 -13.73
CA GLY A 319 17.23 -28.42 -14.23
C GLY A 319 17.95 -28.92 -15.47
N LYS A 320 17.95 -28.12 -16.54
CA LYS A 320 18.63 -28.49 -17.79
C LYS A 320 20.15 -28.26 -17.73
N GLY A 321 20.60 -27.16 -17.11
CA GLY A 321 22.02 -26.81 -17.04
C GLY A 321 22.86 -27.66 -16.09
N LEU A 322 22.34 -27.98 -14.89
CA LEU A 322 23.06 -28.76 -13.88
C LEU A 322 22.48 -30.17 -13.64
N LYS A 323 21.41 -30.55 -14.36
CA LYS A 323 20.71 -31.83 -14.19
C LYS A 323 20.12 -32.03 -12.78
N LEU A 324 19.77 -30.94 -12.11
CA LEU A 324 19.14 -30.98 -10.79
C LEU A 324 17.63 -31.19 -10.90
N ARG A 325 17.03 -31.91 -9.94
CA ARG A 325 15.57 -32.06 -9.89
C ARG A 325 14.93 -30.85 -9.20
N VAL A 326 14.37 -29.96 -10.00
CA VAL A 326 13.60 -28.78 -9.56
C VAL A 326 12.12 -29.12 -9.57
N GLU A 327 11.44 -28.96 -8.44
CA GLU A 327 10.02 -29.29 -8.27
C GLU A 327 9.26 -28.09 -7.69
N LEU A 328 8.01 -27.90 -8.13
CA LEU A 328 7.09 -26.88 -7.61
C LEU A 328 5.99 -27.58 -6.79
N LEU A 329 5.78 -27.13 -5.56
CA LEU A 329 4.70 -27.67 -4.73
C LEU A 329 3.32 -27.26 -5.26
N THR A 330 2.40 -28.22 -5.23
CA THR A 330 1.04 -28.12 -5.78
C THR A 330 0.02 -27.70 -4.74
N GLY A 331 0.27 -27.96 -3.45
CA GLY A 331 -0.64 -27.72 -2.33
C GLY A 331 -1.37 -28.99 -1.85
N GLU A 332 -1.28 -30.08 -2.61
CA GLU A 332 -1.80 -31.38 -2.18
C GLU A 332 -0.75 -32.13 -1.35
N THR A 333 -1.02 -32.34 -0.06
CA THR A 333 -0.02 -32.84 0.88
C THR A 333 0.58 -34.21 0.51
N GLY A 334 -0.21 -35.09 -0.12
CA GLY A 334 0.23 -36.43 -0.52
C GLY A 334 1.17 -36.44 -1.73
N THR A 335 0.90 -35.59 -2.72
CA THR A 335 1.77 -35.41 -3.90
C THR A 335 3.01 -34.61 -3.53
N ASP A 336 2.84 -33.53 -2.76
CA ASP A 336 3.93 -32.67 -2.31
C ASP A 336 4.95 -33.41 -1.44
N ALA A 337 4.52 -34.39 -0.63
CA ALA A 337 5.43 -35.26 0.09
C ALA A 337 6.32 -36.10 -0.85
N LYS A 338 5.76 -36.62 -1.95
CA LYS A 338 6.51 -37.37 -2.97
C LYS A 338 7.44 -36.47 -3.79
N LEU A 339 7.00 -35.25 -4.10
CA LEU A 339 7.82 -34.24 -4.77
C LEU A 339 9.03 -33.85 -3.89
N LEU A 340 8.81 -33.64 -2.59
CA LEU A 340 9.88 -33.34 -1.62
C LEU A 340 10.91 -34.47 -1.49
N GLU A 341 10.46 -35.73 -1.54
CA GLU A 341 11.37 -36.88 -1.48
C GLU A 341 12.31 -36.95 -2.69
N LYS A 342 11.81 -36.64 -3.89
CA LYS A 342 12.56 -36.73 -5.15
C LYS A 342 13.36 -35.45 -5.46
N GLY A 343 12.79 -34.28 -5.19
CA GLY A 343 13.37 -33.00 -5.58
C GLY A 343 14.59 -32.61 -4.76
N GLN A 344 15.56 -31.98 -5.44
CA GLN A 344 16.74 -31.37 -4.84
C GLN A 344 16.52 -29.88 -4.60
N ILE A 345 15.74 -29.21 -5.45
CA ILE A 345 15.31 -27.83 -5.29
C ILE A 345 13.79 -27.80 -5.30
N ILE A 346 13.20 -27.33 -4.20
CA ILE A 346 11.76 -27.28 -3.99
C ILE A 346 11.33 -25.83 -3.93
N ILE A 347 10.44 -25.43 -4.83
CA ILE A 347 9.85 -24.09 -4.85
C ILE A 347 8.44 -24.18 -4.28
N SER A 348 8.11 -23.27 -3.37
CA SER A 348 6.83 -23.28 -2.65
C SER A 348 6.38 -21.86 -2.27
N THR A 349 5.09 -21.71 -1.95
CA THR A 349 4.56 -20.57 -1.19
C THR A 349 4.57 -20.87 0.31
N PRO A 350 4.36 -19.87 1.19
CA PRO A 350 4.36 -20.09 2.63
C PRO A 350 3.29 -21.08 3.10
N GLU A 351 2.09 -21.02 2.52
CA GLU A 351 0.93 -21.85 2.90
C GLU A 351 1.17 -23.33 2.58
N LYS A 352 1.67 -23.59 1.36
CA LYS A 352 1.99 -24.95 0.90
C LYS A 352 3.09 -25.58 1.75
N TRP A 353 4.13 -24.80 2.06
CA TRP A 353 5.21 -25.26 2.92
C TRP A 353 4.76 -25.44 4.38
N ASP A 354 3.88 -24.59 4.90
CA ASP A 354 3.33 -24.74 6.25
C ASP A 354 2.58 -26.08 6.41
N ALA A 355 1.69 -26.40 5.46
CA ALA A 355 0.95 -27.67 5.45
C ALA A 355 1.88 -28.90 5.49
N LEU A 356 3.00 -28.83 4.77
CA LEU A 356 3.99 -29.90 4.72
C LEU A 356 4.90 -29.95 5.95
N SER A 357 5.30 -28.81 6.49
CA SER A 357 6.27 -28.75 7.59
C SER A 357 5.64 -28.92 8.98
N ARG A 358 4.31 -28.81 9.16
CA ARG A 358 3.64 -29.06 10.46
C ARG A 358 3.94 -30.44 11.07
N ARG A 359 4.11 -31.48 10.24
CA ARG A 359 4.46 -32.86 10.69
C ARG A 359 5.92 -33.21 10.44
N TRP A 360 6.82 -32.22 10.53
CA TRP A 360 8.26 -32.39 10.25
C TRP A 360 8.90 -33.55 11.02
N LYS A 361 8.47 -33.84 12.26
CA LYS A 361 8.99 -34.98 13.06
C LYS A 361 8.80 -36.34 12.38
N GLN A 362 7.69 -36.52 11.67
CA GLN A 362 7.36 -37.75 10.94
C GLN A 362 7.97 -37.75 9.53
N ARG A 363 8.31 -36.56 9.01
CA ARG A 363 8.78 -36.35 7.64
C ARG A 363 10.28 -36.11 7.62
N LYS A 364 11.07 -37.19 7.52
CA LYS A 364 12.53 -37.12 7.34
C LYS A 364 12.96 -36.15 6.23
N PRO A 365 12.26 -36.04 5.07
CA PRO A 365 12.68 -35.12 4.04
C PRO A 365 12.72 -33.64 4.46
N VAL A 366 11.85 -33.22 5.38
CA VAL A 366 11.82 -31.85 5.93
C VAL A 366 13.00 -31.61 6.86
N GLN A 367 13.44 -32.62 7.61
CA GLN A 367 14.61 -32.54 8.50
C GLN A 367 15.94 -32.55 7.74
N GLN A 368 15.93 -33.05 6.51
CA GLN A 368 17.08 -33.12 5.61
C GLN A 368 17.25 -31.85 4.74
N VAL A 369 16.46 -30.80 4.98
CA VAL A 369 16.62 -29.53 4.27
C VAL A 369 17.97 -28.92 4.66
N SER A 370 18.86 -28.78 3.69
CA SER A 370 20.21 -28.22 3.85
C SER A 370 20.24 -26.69 3.71
N LEU A 371 19.35 -26.13 2.88
CA LEU A 371 19.27 -24.70 2.59
C LEU A 371 17.80 -24.28 2.50
N PHE A 372 17.45 -23.23 3.24
CA PHE A 372 16.12 -22.64 3.28
C PHE A 372 16.22 -21.17 2.85
N ILE A 373 15.70 -20.88 1.66
CA ILE A 373 15.73 -19.54 1.06
C ILE A 373 14.34 -18.92 1.19
N ILE A 374 14.27 -17.71 1.72
CA ILE A 374 13.05 -16.92 1.78
C ILE A 374 13.21 -15.71 0.89
N ASP A 375 12.32 -15.55 -0.09
CA ASP A 375 12.26 -14.35 -0.90
C ASP A 375 11.23 -13.36 -0.37
N GLU A 376 11.52 -12.08 -0.54
CA GLU A 376 10.71 -10.95 -0.08
C GLU A 376 10.23 -11.04 1.38
N LEU A 377 11.16 -11.32 2.32
CA LEU A 377 10.87 -11.50 3.75
C LEU A 377 10.14 -10.31 4.40
N HIS A 378 10.34 -9.08 3.92
CA HIS A 378 9.62 -7.89 4.39
C HIS A 378 8.08 -8.01 4.33
N LEU A 379 7.54 -8.93 3.52
CA LEU A 379 6.10 -9.21 3.46
C LEU A 379 5.54 -9.89 4.72
N ILE A 380 6.39 -10.20 5.71
CA ILE A 380 5.98 -10.64 7.05
C ILE A 380 4.98 -9.69 7.74
N GLY A 381 5.04 -8.39 7.45
CA GLY A 381 4.09 -7.41 7.98
C GLY A 381 2.76 -7.32 7.21
N GLY A 382 2.63 -8.04 6.09
CA GLY A 382 1.47 -7.99 5.20
C GLY A 382 0.45 -9.10 5.43
N GLN A 383 -0.53 -9.19 4.52
CA GLN A 383 -1.47 -10.32 4.51
C GLN A 383 -0.74 -11.62 4.14
N GLY A 384 -0.94 -12.69 4.92
CA GLY A 384 -0.18 -13.94 4.80
C GLY A 384 1.16 -13.94 5.55
N GLY A 385 1.61 -12.77 6.03
CA GLY A 385 2.84 -12.61 6.80
C GLY A 385 2.97 -13.51 8.04
N PRO A 386 1.91 -13.72 8.86
CA PRO A 386 1.98 -14.62 10.01
C PRO A 386 2.33 -16.07 9.65
N ILE A 387 1.91 -16.54 8.46
CA ILE A 387 2.25 -17.89 7.99
C ILE A 387 3.74 -17.96 7.63
N LEU A 388 4.25 -16.92 6.95
CA LEU A 388 5.66 -16.78 6.63
C LEU A 388 6.53 -16.77 7.91
N GLU A 389 6.13 -16.02 8.92
CA GLU A 389 6.78 -15.98 10.23
C GLU A 389 6.83 -17.36 10.89
N VAL A 390 5.70 -18.08 10.89
CA VAL A 390 5.59 -19.41 11.50
C VAL A 390 6.51 -20.41 10.82
N ILE A 391 6.59 -20.41 9.48
CA ILE A 391 7.45 -21.37 8.78
C ILE A 391 8.93 -21.08 8.97
N VAL A 392 9.35 -19.81 8.98
CA VAL A 392 10.75 -19.42 9.20
C VAL A 392 11.16 -19.79 10.63
N SER A 393 10.33 -19.45 11.61
CA SER A 393 10.54 -19.80 13.02
C SER A 393 10.62 -21.31 13.20
N ARG A 394 9.76 -22.08 12.50
CA ARG A 394 9.79 -23.54 12.52
C ARG A 394 11.07 -24.10 11.92
N MET A 395 11.53 -23.58 10.78
CA MET A 395 12.78 -24.06 10.17
C MET A 395 13.99 -23.75 11.06
N ARG A 396 14.03 -22.57 11.69
CA ARG A 396 15.06 -22.23 12.69
C ARG A 396 15.00 -23.17 13.90
N TYR A 397 13.80 -23.47 14.39
CA TYR A 397 13.61 -24.43 15.48
C TYR A 397 14.10 -25.84 15.10
N ILE A 398 13.77 -26.33 13.90
CA ILE A 398 14.26 -27.62 13.40
C ILE A 398 15.79 -27.63 13.31
N ALA A 399 16.39 -26.54 12.81
CA ALA A 399 17.84 -26.39 12.71
C ALA A 399 18.54 -26.44 14.08
N SER A 400 17.87 -26.01 15.15
CA SER A 400 18.40 -26.08 16.53
C SER A 400 18.38 -27.48 17.14
N LEU A 401 17.52 -28.37 16.62
CA LEU A 401 17.33 -29.74 17.12
C LEU A 401 18.04 -30.78 16.27
N SER A 402 18.23 -30.50 14.98
CA SER A 402 18.89 -31.41 14.05
C SER A 402 20.40 -31.30 14.17
N GLU A 403 21.09 -32.44 14.05
CA GLU A 403 22.55 -32.46 13.85
C GLU A 403 22.94 -31.82 12.51
N ASN A 404 22.03 -31.83 11.54
CA ASN A 404 22.21 -31.16 10.25
C ASN A 404 21.90 -29.67 10.38
N LYS A 405 22.92 -28.83 10.20
CA LYS A 405 22.76 -27.38 10.16
C LYS A 405 21.99 -26.97 8.90
N ILE A 406 20.83 -26.35 9.09
CA ILE A 406 20.06 -25.74 8.00
C ILE A 406 20.57 -24.33 7.79
N ARG A 407 21.10 -24.04 6.61
CA ARG A 407 21.47 -22.68 6.23
C ARG A 407 20.22 -21.90 5.85
N ILE A 408 20.03 -20.72 6.42
CA ILE A 408 18.89 -19.83 6.11
C ILE A 408 19.39 -18.61 5.36
N VAL A 409 18.84 -18.36 4.17
CA VAL A 409 19.12 -17.16 3.38
C VAL A 409 17.82 -16.41 3.17
N ALA A 410 17.71 -15.22 3.74
CA ALA A 410 16.56 -14.35 3.57
C ALA A 410 16.91 -13.21 2.61
N LEU A 411 16.04 -12.98 1.64
CA LEU A 411 16.08 -11.86 0.73
C LEU A 411 14.92 -10.92 1.07
N SER A 412 15.18 -9.62 1.06
CA SER A 412 14.19 -8.61 1.43
C SER A 412 14.42 -7.33 0.66
N THR A 413 13.43 -6.44 0.62
CA THR A 413 13.67 -5.02 0.35
C THR A 413 14.46 -4.39 1.51
N SER A 414 14.98 -3.17 1.33
CA SER A 414 15.67 -2.41 2.37
C SER A 414 14.79 -2.26 3.62
N LEU A 415 15.34 -2.54 4.80
CA LEU A 415 14.59 -2.57 6.06
C LEU A 415 15.13 -1.54 7.06
N ALA A 416 14.26 -0.94 7.86
CA ALA A 416 14.68 -0.14 9.00
C ALA A 416 15.16 -1.04 10.17
N ASN A 417 14.43 -2.13 10.43
CA ASN A 417 14.69 -3.07 11.53
C ASN A 417 15.39 -4.36 11.05
N ALA A 418 16.35 -4.25 10.13
CA ALA A 418 17.05 -5.40 9.56
C ALA A 418 17.78 -6.24 10.62
N LYS A 419 18.27 -5.60 11.69
CA LYS A 419 18.94 -6.27 12.80
C LYS A 419 18.04 -7.31 13.47
N ASP A 420 16.80 -6.94 13.78
CA ASP A 420 15.84 -7.82 14.45
C ASP A 420 15.51 -9.04 13.57
N LEU A 421 15.29 -8.82 12.26
CA LEU A 421 15.07 -9.93 11.32
C LEU A 421 16.31 -10.80 11.15
N GLY A 422 17.51 -10.20 11.11
CA GLY A 422 18.78 -10.91 11.06
C GLY A 422 18.98 -11.82 12.27
N GLU A 423 18.79 -11.28 13.47
CA GLU A 423 18.86 -12.03 14.72
C GLU A 423 17.77 -13.11 14.80
N TRP A 424 16.57 -12.84 14.28
CA TRP A 424 15.46 -13.78 14.21
C TRP A 424 15.68 -14.94 13.23
N ILE A 425 16.44 -14.77 12.14
CA ILE A 425 16.85 -15.90 11.28
C ILE A 425 18.19 -16.53 11.73
N GLY A 426 18.85 -15.93 12.72
CA GLY A 426 20.16 -16.37 13.21
C GLY A 426 21.32 -16.00 12.29
N ALA A 427 21.18 -14.93 11.50
CA ALA A 427 22.29 -14.35 10.75
C ALA A 427 23.27 -13.67 11.72
N SER A 428 24.57 -13.87 11.48
CA SER A 428 25.62 -13.14 12.20
C SER A 428 25.68 -11.69 11.69
N SER A 429 26.43 -10.82 12.39
CA SER A 429 26.73 -9.46 11.89
C SER A 429 27.42 -9.46 10.52
N HIS A 430 28.19 -10.51 10.21
CA HIS A 430 28.83 -10.70 8.91
C HIS A 430 27.86 -11.17 7.81
N GLY A 431 26.75 -11.80 8.19
CA GLY A 431 25.68 -12.23 7.29
C GLY A 431 24.55 -11.20 7.13
N LEU A 432 24.66 -10.02 7.74
CA LEU A 432 23.62 -8.99 7.70
C LEU A 432 23.99 -7.89 6.69
N PHE A 433 23.36 -7.92 5.52
CA PHE A 433 23.51 -6.89 4.49
C PHE A 433 22.20 -6.14 4.32
N ASN A 434 22.16 -4.86 4.70
CA ASN A 434 20.97 -4.02 4.58
C ASN A 434 21.30 -2.71 3.85
N PHE A 435 21.15 -2.72 2.53
CA PHE A 435 21.46 -1.57 1.69
C PHE A 435 20.34 -0.53 1.70
N PRO A 436 20.64 0.77 1.60
CA PRO A 436 19.62 1.81 1.56
C PRO A 436 18.80 1.77 0.25
N PRO A 437 17.57 2.31 0.23
CA PRO A 437 16.70 2.37 -0.95
C PRO A 437 17.31 2.98 -2.22
N GLY A 438 18.29 3.88 -2.05
CA GLY A 438 19.00 4.54 -3.14
C GLY A 438 20.08 3.69 -3.81
N VAL A 439 20.53 2.59 -3.18
CA VAL A 439 21.48 1.65 -3.79
C VAL A 439 20.72 0.78 -4.79
N ARG A 440 20.73 1.22 -6.05
CA ARG A 440 20.10 0.53 -7.18
C ARG A 440 21.06 0.52 -8.37
N PRO A 441 21.15 -0.60 -9.13
CA PRO A 441 21.92 -0.62 -10.37
C PRO A 441 21.42 0.42 -11.39
N VAL A 442 20.10 0.64 -11.42
CA VAL A 442 19.44 1.66 -12.23
C VAL A 442 18.85 2.72 -11.28
N PRO A 443 19.28 3.99 -11.35
CA PRO A 443 18.72 5.07 -10.54
C PRO A 443 17.21 5.20 -10.74
N LEU A 444 16.49 5.50 -9.65
CA LEU A 444 15.05 5.69 -9.66
C LEU A 444 14.70 7.14 -9.31
N GLU A 445 14.00 7.81 -10.21
CA GLU A 445 13.40 9.12 -9.97
C GLU A 445 11.93 8.95 -9.60
N ILE A 446 11.51 9.49 -8.45
CA ILE A 446 10.15 9.36 -7.93
C ILE A 446 9.50 10.74 -7.91
N HIS A 447 8.37 10.88 -8.62
CA HIS A 447 7.53 12.08 -8.59
C HIS A 447 6.18 11.74 -7.98
N ILE A 448 5.76 12.49 -6.96
CA ILE A 448 4.46 12.32 -6.29
C ILE A 448 3.59 13.53 -6.63
N GLN A 449 2.44 13.29 -7.25
CA GLN A 449 1.46 14.32 -7.57
C GLN A 449 0.18 14.09 -6.77
N GLY A 450 -0.11 14.98 -5.81
CA GLY A 450 -1.33 14.90 -5.00
C GLY A 450 -2.56 15.41 -5.77
N VAL A 451 -3.69 14.70 -5.62
CA VAL A 451 -4.98 15.12 -6.18
C VAL A 451 -6.02 15.22 -5.06
N ASP A 452 -6.35 16.46 -4.70
CA ASP A 452 -7.21 16.80 -3.56
C ASP A 452 -8.70 16.69 -3.92
N LEU A 453 -9.17 15.48 -4.24
CA LEU A 453 -10.58 15.18 -4.49
C LEU A 453 -11.05 14.02 -3.61
N ALA A 454 -12.03 14.28 -2.74
CA ALA A 454 -12.56 13.26 -1.83
C ALA A 454 -13.32 12.14 -2.57
N ASN A 455 -14.08 12.49 -3.62
CA ASN A 455 -14.80 11.50 -4.42
C ASN A 455 -13.82 10.67 -5.28
N PHE A 456 -13.81 9.37 -5.05
CA PHE A 456 -12.91 8.43 -5.71
C PHE A 456 -13.01 8.46 -7.25
N GLU A 457 -14.22 8.39 -7.83
CA GLU A 457 -14.40 8.35 -9.28
C GLU A 457 -13.98 9.68 -9.93
N ALA A 458 -14.34 10.81 -9.33
CA ALA A 458 -13.92 12.13 -9.81
C ALA A 458 -12.39 12.30 -9.72
N ARG A 459 -11.76 11.78 -8.66
CA ARG A 459 -10.30 11.75 -8.50
C ARG A 459 -9.65 10.92 -9.59
N MET A 460 -10.17 9.72 -9.89
CA MET A 460 -9.66 8.88 -10.98
C MET A 460 -9.72 9.58 -12.33
N GLN A 461 -10.83 10.24 -12.65
CA GLN A 461 -10.97 11.01 -13.90
C GLN A 461 -10.00 12.19 -13.96
N ALA A 462 -9.84 12.93 -12.85
CA ALA A 462 -8.91 14.05 -12.77
C ALA A 462 -7.45 13.62 -12.96
N MET A 463 -7.10 12.37 -12.64
CA MET A 463 -5.75 11.81 -12.81
C MET A 463 -5.44 11.36 -14.25
N ALA A 464 -6.45 11.16 -15.11
CA ALA A 464 -6.25 10.61 -16.45
C ALA A 464 -5.34 11.50 -17.33
N LYS A 465 -5.62 12.81 -17.39
CA LYS A 465 -4.78 13.76 -18.15
C LYS A 465 -3.37 13.92 -17.57
N PRO A 466 -3.17 14.12 -16.25
CA PRO A 466 -1.83 14.10 -15.64
C PRO A 466 -1.04 12.82 -15.95
N THR A 467 -1.72 11.65 -16.00
CA THR A 467 -1.08 10.38 -16.35
C THR A 467 -0.53 10.41 -17.78
N TYR A 468 -1.35 10.86 -18.75
CA TYR A 468 -0.90 11.06 -20.13
C TYR A 468 0.32 12.00 -20.21
N THR A 469 0.21 13.18 -19.58
CA THR A 469 1.31 14.17 -19.56
C THR A 469 2.58 13.59 -18.94
N ALA A 470 2.46 12.78 -17.87
CA ALA A 470 3.60 12.13 -17.24
C ALA A 470 4.28 11.13 -18.18
N ILE A 471 3.52 10.33 -18.94
CA ILE A 471 4.08 9.43 -19.96
C ILE A 471 4.83 10.22 -21.02
N VAL A 472 4.23 11.28 -21.58
CA VAL A 472 4.87 12.11 -22.61
C VAL A 472 6.13 12.82 -22.08
N GLN A 473 6.10 13.27 -20.81
CA GLN A 473 7.21 13.98 -20.19
C GLN A 473 8.39 13.06 -19.81
N HIS A 474 8.11 11.89 -19.24
CA HIS A 474 9.13 11.03 -18.64
C HIS A 474 9.51 9.82 -19.53
N ALA A 475 8.57 9.27 -20.30
CA ALA A 475 8.79 8.15 -21.21
C ALA A 475 9.02 8.62 -22.67
N LYS A 476 9.95 9.55 -22.87
CA LYS A 476 10.28 10.09 -24.21
C LYS A 476 10.89 9.02 -25.12
N ASN A 477 10.80 9.26 -26.44
CA ASN A 477 11.39 8.43 -27.50
C ASN A 477 10.90 6.97 -27.50
N GLY A 478 9.61 6.75 -27.23
CA GLY A 478 9.01 5.41 -27.27
C GLY A 478 9.45 4.50 -26.13
N LYS A 479 9.98 5.04 -25.02
CA LYS A 479 10.27 4.22 -23.83
C LYS A 479 8.99 3.61 -23.26
N PRO A 480 9.02 2.35 -22.80
CA PRO A 480 7.85 1.66 -22.28
C PRO A 480 7.32 2.33 -21.00
N ALA A 481 6.00 2.36 -20.84
CA ALA A 481 5.30 2.93 -19.70
C ALA A 481 4.24 1.96 -19.16
N LEU A 482 4.36 1.58 -17.89
CA LEU A 482 3.36 0.79 -17.16
C LEU A 482 2.52 1.71 -16.26
N VAL A 483 1.19 1.58 -16.33
CA VAL A 483 0.24 2.37 -15.55
C VAL A 483 -0.61 1.44 -14.69
N TYR A 484 -0.37 1.40 -13.39
CA TYR A 484 -1.19 0.62 -12.46
C TYR A 484 -2.42 1.40 -12.02
N VAL A 485 -3.58 0.76 -12.06
CA VAL A 485 -4.87 1.33 -11.64
C VAL A 485 -5.62 0.38 -10.70
N PRO A 486 -6.48 0.91 -9.81
CA PRO A 486 -7.00 0.13 -8.67
C PRO A 486 -7.99 -0.97 -9.03
N THR A 487 -8.71 -0.87 -10.16
CA THR A 487 -9.73 -1.86 -10.52
C THR A 487 -9.78 -2.17 -12.01
N ARG A 488 -10.31 -3.34 -12.38
CA ARG A 488 -10.48 -3.78 -13.78
C ARG A 488 -11.28 -2.80 -14.62
N LYS A 489 -12.29 -2.15 -14.03
CA LYS A 489 -13.07 -1.09 -14.69
C LYS A 489 -12.17 0.08 -15.07
N HIS A 490 -11.31 0.52 -14.15
CA HIS A 490 -10.39 1.63 -14.40
C HIS A 490 -9.29 1.27 -15.39
N VAL A 491 -8.90 0.00 -15.50
CA VAL A 491 -7.95 -0.46 -16.53
C VAL A 491 -8.47 -0.09 -17.92
N ARG A 492 -9.71 -0.48 -18.22
CA ARG A 492 -10.36 -0.18 -19.51
C ARG A 492 -10.57 1.31 -19.72
N LEU A 493 -11.11 2.01 -18.72
CA LEU A 493 -11.38 3.45 -18.82
C LEU A 493 -10.11 4.27 -19.04
N THR A 494 -9.05 3.99 -18.27
CA THR A 494 -7.77 4.71 -18.38
C THR A 494 -7.10 4.43 -19.72
N ALA A 495 -7.18 3.20 -20.24
CA ALA A 495 -6.64 2.88 -21.57
C ALA A 495 -7.37 3.65 -22.68
N ILE A 496 -8.70 3.77 -22.60
CA ILE A 496 -9.51 4.58 -23.53
C ILE A 496 -9.16 6.08 -23.40
N ASP A 497 -9.01 6.59 -22.18
CA ASP A 497 -8.63 7.99 -21.94
C ASP A 497 -7.24 8.28 -22.52
N LEU A 498 -6.26 7.42 -22.28
CA LEU A 498 -4.90 7.55 -22.84
C LEU A 498 -4.90 7.51 -24.37
N MET A 499 -5.68 6.61 -24.96
CA MET A 499 -5.89 6.57 -26.42
C MET A 499 -6.50 7.89 -26.91
N THR A 500 -7.54 8.38 -26.26
CA THR A 500 -8.24 9.62 -26.66
C THR A 500 -7.34 10.84 -26.56
N TYR A 501 -6.54 10.96 -25.49
CA TYR A 501 -5.55 12.04 -25.36
C TYR A 501 -4.44 11.94 -26.39
N SER A 502 -3.96 10.72 -26.69
CA SER A 502 -2.98 10.47 -27.75
C SER A 502 -3.48 10.93 -29.12
N THR A 503 -4.71 10.57 -29.50
CA THR A 503 -5.32 10.99 -30.77
C THR A 503 -5.52 12.51 -30.83
N ALA A 504 -5.89 13.14 -29.71
CA ALA A 504 -6.09 14.58 -29.65
C ALA A 504 -4.79 15.39 -29.84
N ASP A 505 -3.65 14.87 -29.37
CA ASP A 505 -2.34 15.55 -29.47
C ASP A 505 -1.57 15.17 -30.76
N GLY A 506 -1.66 13.90 -31.18
CA GLY A 506 -0.90 13.33 -32.30
C GLY A 506 -1.55 13.41 -33.68
N GLY A 507 -2.82 13.84 -33.78
CA GLY A 507 -3.55 13.87 -35.05
C GLY A 507 -3.81 12.46 -35.62
N GLU A 508 -3.39 12.19 -36.86
CA GLU A 508 -3.64 10.90 -37.54
C GLU A 508 -2.77 9.73 -37.06
N LYS A 509 -1.67 9.98 -36.32
CA LYS A 509 -0.79 8.92 -35.79
C LYS A 509 -0.77 8.95 -34.27
N SER A 510 -1.14 7.83 -33.65
CA SER A 510 -1.01 7.69 -32.19
C SER A 510 0.45 7.76 -31.77
N SER A 511 0.76 8.55 -30.75
CA SER A 511 2.12 8.68 -30.21
C SER A 511 2.64 7.40 -29.56
N PHE A 512 1.74 6.48 -29.19
CA PHE A 512 2.08 5.26 -28.44
C PHE A 512 2.27 4.01 -29.31
N LEU A 513 1.95 4.08 -30.60
CA LEU A 513 2.15 2.98 -31.52
C LEU A 513 3.54 3.14 -32.19
N LEU A 514 4.44 2.21 -31.90
CA LEU A 514 5.85 2.29 -32.31
C LEU A 514 6.13 1.54 -33.62
N ARG A 515 5.15 0.80 -34.14
CA ARG A 515 5.19 0.03 -35.40
C ARG A 515 4.00 0.37 -36.29
N PRO A 516 4.08 0.15 -37.61
CA PRO A 516 2.92 0.26 -38.49
C PRO A 516 1.75 -0.63 -38.03
N VAL A 517 0.52 -0.20 -38.30
CA VAL A 517 -0.69 -0.92 -37.88
C VAL A 517 -0.78 -2.28 -38.58
N GLU A 518 -0.25 -2.39 -39.79
CA GLU A 518 -0.23 -3.62 -40.58
C GLU A 518 0.56 -4.75 -39.89
N ASP A 519 1.58 -4.41 -39.10
CA ASP A 519 2.41 -5.38 -38.39
C ASP A 519 1.68 -5.94 -37.15
N ILE A 520 0.85 -5.13 -36.48
CA ILE A 520 0.16 -5.51 -35.25
C ILE A 520 -1.18 -6.24 -35.52
N GLU A 521 -1.80 -5.99 -36.67
CA GLU A 521 -3.13 -6.48 -37.01
C GLU A 521 -3.30 -8.01 -36.89
N PRO A 522 -2.35 -8.87 -37.34
CA PRO A 522 -2.47 -10.33 -37.18
C PRO A 522 -2.53 -10.79 -35.72
N PHE A 523 -1.95 -10.02 -34.80
CA PHE A 523 -2.01 -10.29 -33.37
C PHE A 523 -3.32 -9.76 -32.77
N VAL A 524 -3.76 -8.57 -33.20
CA VAL A 524 -5.00 -7.94 -32.76
C VAL A 524 -6.23 -8.77 -33.15
N GLU A 525 -6.24 -9.40 -34.33
CA GLU A 525 -7.35 -10.25 -34.77
C GLU A 525 -7.57 -11.47 -33.87
N ARG A 526 -6.52 -11.96 -33.21
CA ARG A 526 -6.57 -13.12 -32.30
C ARG A 526 -7.16 -12.78 -30.93
N ILE A 527 -7.24 -11.49 -30.59
CA ILE A 527 -7.66 -11.03 -29.26
C ILE A 527 -9.16 -11.18 -29.10
N SER A 528 -9.64 -11.64 -27.96
CA SER A 528 -11.08 -11.84 -27.73
C SER A 528 -11.83 -10.55 -27.38
N ASP A 529 -11.20 -9.64 -26.63
CA ASP A 529 -11.82 -8.41 -26.12
C ASP A 529 -11.81 -7.28 -27.18
N GLU A 530 -12.99 -6.81 -27.57
CA GLU A 530 -13.15 -5.78 -28.62
C GLU A 530 -12.54 -4.42 -28.24
N ILE A 531 -12.60 -4.04 -26.96
CA ILE A 531 -12.05 -2.77 -26.48
C ILE A 531 -10.52 -2.84 -26.49
N LEU A 532 -9.97 -4.00 -26.12
CA LEU A 532 -8.53 -4.25 -26.18
C LEU A 532 -8.01 -4.14 -27.62
N ARG A 533 -8.76 -4.65 -28.60
CA ARG A 533 -8.39 -4.49 -30.03
C ARG A 533 -8.29 -3.02 -30.42
N GLY A 534 -9.29 -2.22 -30.06
CA GLY A 534 -9.32 -0.78 -30.40
C GLY A 534 -8.17 0.00 -29.77
N THR A 535 -7.86 -0.28 -28.50
CA THR A 535 -6.77 0.39 -27.76
C THR A 535 -5.38 -0.04 -28.25
N LEU A 536 -5.17 -1.32 -28.58
CA LEU A 536 -3.90 -1.82 -29.11
C LEU A 536 -3.54 -1.27 -30.47
N ARG A 537 -4.53 -1.09 -31.37
CA ARG A 537 -4.31 -0.40 -32.66
C ARG A 537 -3.81 1.04 -32.49
N ASN A 538 -4.02 1.63 -31.32
CA ASN A 538 -3.51 2.94 -30.95
C ASN A 538 -2.27 2.87 -30.05
N GLY A 539 -1.66 1.69 -29.88
CA GLY A 539 -0.42 1.54 -29.10
C GLY A 539 -0.60 1.52 -27.59
N VAL A 540 -1.84 1.33 -27.10
CA VAL A 540 -2.16 1.21 -25.68
C VAL A 540 -2.69 -0.19 -25.39
N GLY A 541 -1.90 -1.01 -24.70
CA GLY A 541 -2.35 -2.31 -24.19
C GLY A 541 -2.97 -2.18 -22.80
N TYR A 542 -3.72 -3.19 -22.39
CA TYR A 542 -4.10 -3.30 -20.99
C TYR A 542 -4.21 -4.74 -20.51
N LEU A 543 -3.96 -4.94 -19.21
CA LEU A 543 -3.96 -6.24 -18.55
C LEU A 543 -4.82 -6.20 -17.28
N HIS A 544 -5.70 -7.18 -17.15
CA HIS A 544 -6.41 -7.47 -15.91
C HIS A 544 -6.73 -8.97 -15.83
N GLU A 545 -7.04 -9.45 -14.64
CA GLU A 545 -7.19 -10.89 -14.35
C GLU A 545 -8.42 -11.52 -15.01
N GLY A 546 -9.34 -10.70 -15.54
CA GLY A 546 -10.49 -11.16 -16.34
C GLY A 546 -10.19 -11.39 -17.83
N LEU A 547 -8.98 -11.10 -18.32
CA LEU A 547 -8.60 -11.38 -19.71
C LEU A 547 -8.27 -12.87 -19.89
N THR A 548 -8.39 -13.37 -21.12
CA THR A 548 -7.96 -14.73 -21.43
C THR A 548 -6.43 -14.84 -21.38
N SER A 549 -5.89 -16.03 -21.10
CA SER A 549 -4.43 -16.24 -21.10
C SER A 549 -3.79 -15.86 -22.43
N LEU A 550 -4.49 -16.09 -23.54
CA LEU A 550 -4.04 -15.72 -24.87
C LEU A 550 -3.93 -14.19 -25.02
N ASP A 551 -4.96 -13.45 -24.62
CA ASP A 551 -4.95 -11.97 -24.70
C ASP A 551 -3.83 -11.39 -23.84
N GLN A 552 -3.64 -11.92 -22.63
CA GLN A 552 -2.56 -11.49 -21.74
C GLN A 552 -1.18 -11.74 -22.39
N GLU A 553 -0.96 -12.94 -22.93
CA GLU A 553 0.29 -13.30 -23.60
C GLU A 553 0.59 -12.41 -24.81
N VAL A 554 -0.42 -12.15 -25.65
CA VAL A 554 -0.27 -11.28 -26.82
C VAL A 554 0.10 -9.86 -26.39
N VAL A 555 -0.61 -9.28 -25.42
CA VAL A 555 -0.31 -7.92 -24.92
C VAL A 555 1.09 -7.84 -24.32
N SER A 556 1.49 -8.82 -23.49
CA SER A 556 2.83 -8.87 -22.90
C SER A 556 3.92 -8.97 -23.97
N GLN A 557 3.75 -9.83 -24.99
CA GLN A 557 4.71 -9.95 -26.09
C GLN A 557 4.84 -8.67 -26.91
N LEU A 558 3.73 -8.01 -27.21
CA LEU A 558 3.72 -6.74 -27.95
C LEU A 558 4.40 -5.61 -27.17
N PHE A 559 4.24 -5.60 -25.84
CA PHE A 559 4.89 -4.62 -24.96
C PHE A 559 6.39 -4.89 -24.82
N GLU A 560 6.78 -6.14 -24.54
CA GLU A 560 8.19 -6.56 -24.42
C GLU A 560 8.97 -6.35 -25.74
N ALA A 561 8.32 -6.59 -26.89
CA ALA A 561 8.90 -6.34 -28.20
C ALA A 561 8.99 -4.85 -28.56
N GLY A 562 8.41 -3.96 -27.76
CA GLY A 562 8.40 -2.52 -27.98
C GLY A 562 7.53 -2.09 -29.17
N TRP A 563 6.43 -2.79 -29.44
CA TRP A 563 5.48 -2.43 -30.51
C TRP A 563 4.43 -1.45 -30.00
N ILE A 564 4.04 -1.61 -28.73
CA ILE A 564 3.18 -0.69 -28.00
C ILE A 564 3.99 -0.02 -26.89
N GLN A 565 3.74 1.26 -26.66
CA GLN A 565 4.49 2.04 -25.67
C GLN A 565 3.87 1.98 -24.27
N ALA A 566 2.54 2.00 -24.17
CA ALA A 566 1.84 2.10 -22.89
C ALA A 566 1.05 0.83 -22.59
N CYS A 567 1.13 0.34 -21.36
CA CYS A 567 0.29 -0.75 -20.87
C CYS A 567 -0.34 -0.39 -19.53
N VAL A 568 -1.68 -0.48 -19.46
CA VAL A 568 -2.46 -0.20 -18.24
C VAL A 568 -2.78 -1.52 -17.53
N MET A 569 -2.47 -1.64 -16.25
CA MET A 569 -2.59 -2.89 -15.50
C MET A 569 -3.44 -2.70 -14.25
N SER A 570 -4.21 -3.73 -13.85
CA SER A 570 -4.83 -3.73 -12.53
C SER A 570 -3.77 -3.86 -11.43
N SER A 571 -4.00 -3.21 -10.29
CA SER A 571 -3.05 -3.22 -9.16
C SER A 571 -2.75 -4.63 -8.63
N SER A 572 -3.67 -5.58 -8.80
CA SER A 572 -3.48 -7.00 -8.44
C SER A 572 -2.44 -7.70 -9.31
N MET A 573 -2.21 -7.25 -10.55
CA MET A 573 -1.24 -7.85 -11.46
C MET A 573 0.21 -7.36 -11.24
N CYS A 574 0.47 -6.50 -10.25
CA CYS A 574 1.84 -6.04 -9.98
C CYS A 574 2.82 -7.16 -9.59
N TRP A 575 2.31 -8.34 -9.19
CA TRP A 575 3.09 -9.53 -8.87
C TRP A 575 3.13 -10.57 -9.99
N ASP A 576 2.20 -10.49 -10.94
CA ASP A 576 2.04 -11.47 -12.02
C ASP A 576 2.92 -11.14 -13.24
N ASP A 577 3.53 -9.95 -13.25
CA ASP A 577 4.30 -9.46 -14.38
C ASP A 577 5.77 -9.94 -14.33
N GLY A 578 6.03 -11.04 -15.03
CA GLY A 578 7.38 -11.53 -15.29
C GLY A 578 8.20 -10.65 -16.24
N SER A 579 7.61 -9.65 -16.91
CA SER A 579 8.33 -8.76 -17.84
C SER A 579 9.23 -7.76 -17.10
N CYS A 580 8.87 -7.39 -15.87
CA CYS A 580 9.59 -6.39 -15.07
C CYS A 580 10.85 -6.94 -14.38
N GLN A 581 11.00 -8.26 -14.24
CA GLN A 581 12.19 -8.90 -13.66
C GLN A 581 13.09 -9.62 -14.68
N SER A 582 12.56 -9.90 -15.88
CA SER A 582 13.27 -10.68 -16.92
C SER A 582 14.12 -9.84 -17.85
N THR A 583 14.10 -8.50 -17.74
CA THR A 583 15.10 -7.67 -18.41
C THR A 583 16.35 -7.63 -17.54
N PRO A 584 17.45 -8.33 -17.90
CA PRO A 584 18.74 -8.05 -17.29
C PRO A 584 19.00 -6.56 -17.51
N ALA A 585 19.27 -5.84 -16.42
CA ALA A 585 19.84 -4.50 -16.51
C ALA A 585 21.12 -4.64 -17.34
N ARG A 586 21.06 -4.21 -18.60
CA ARG A 586 22.21 -4.17 -19.51
C ARG A 586 23.19 -3.11 -19.07
#